data_AF-A0A6M1ZX29-F1
#
_entry.id   AF-A0A6M1ZX29-F1
#
_cell.length_a   1.000
_cell.length_b   1.000
_cell.length_c   1.000
_cell.angle_alpha   90.00
_cell.angle_beta   90.00
_cell.angle_gamma   90.00
#
_symmetry.space_group_name_H-M   'P 1'
#
loop_
_entity.id
_entity.type
_entity.pdbx_description
1 polymer ?
#
loop_
_entity_poly.entity_id
_entity_poly.type
_entity_poly.pdbx_seq_one_letter_code
_entity_poly.pdbx_strand_id
1 'polypeptide(L)'
;MKNSHEFINKREAILDNLQTLKSTLLESIDLGYEDIEDELYNKIQEMLDITKEIDNMEELYAIVLQGKNIESNLDTYLSSKGISNLEILWTEV
;
A
#
# COMPACT_ATOMS: atom_id res chain seq x y z
N MET A 1 -28.44 2.37 2.76
CA MET A 1 -27.57 1.33 2.16
C MET A 1 -26.41 1.87 1.32
N LYS A 2 -26.40 3.15 0.86
CA LYS A 2 -25.26 3.72 0.12
C LYS A 2 -23.91 3.62 0.85
N ASN A 3 -23.89 3.89 2.17
CA ASN A 3 -22.65 3.87 2.97
C ASN A 3 -21.94 2.51 3.01
N SER A 4 -22.67 1.39 2.88
CA SER A 4 -22.06 0.05 2.91
C SER A 4 -21.38 -0.29 1.58
N HIS A 5 -21.95 0.11 0.45
CA HIS A 5 -21.35 -0.13 -0.86
C HIS A 5 -20.13 0.77 -1.10
N GLU A 6 -20.22 2.04 -0.69
CA GLU A 6 -19.08 2.95 -0.71
C GLU A 6 -17.92 2.45 0.14
N PHE A 7 -18.20 2.01 1.37
CA PHE A 7 -17.20 1.42 2.25
C PHE A 7 -16.50 0.20 1.61
N ILE A 8 -17.28 -0.75 1.08
CA ILE A 8 -16.74 -1.95 0.43
C ILE A 8 -15.83 -1.58 -0.75
N ASN A 9 -16.30 -0.70 -1.63
CA ASN A 9 -15.53 -0.28 -2.82
C ASN A 9 -14.23 0.43 -2.42
N LYS A 10 -14.26 1.28 -1.38
CA LYS A 10 -13.04 1.94 -0.87
C LYS A 10 -12.08 0.92 -0.27
N ARG A 11 -12.57 -0.03 0.52
CA ARG A 11 -11.73 -1.09 1.10
C ARG A 11 -11.07 -1.95 0.02
N GLU A 12 -11.81 -2.33 -1.01
CA GLU A 12 -11.27 -3.07 -2.16
C GLU A 12 -10.18 -2.28 -2.89
N ALA A 13 -10.43 -1.00 -3.18
CA ALA A 13 -9.42 -0.13 -3.81
C ALA A 13 -8.15 0.03 -2.95
N ILE A 14 -8.29 0.12 -1.62
CA ILE A 14 -7.16 0.17 -0.70
C ILE A 14 -6.37 -1.15 -0.72
N LEU A 15 -7.05 -2.30 -0.73
CA LEU A 15 -6.40 -3.60 -0.84
C LEU A 15 -5.60 -3.74 -2.15
N ASP A 16 -6.15 -3.30 -3.28
CA ASP A 16 -5.47 -3.32 -4.58
C ASP A 16 -4.21 -2.44 -4.56
N ASN A 17 -4.29 -1.27 -3.93
CA ASN A 17 -3.14 -0.37 -3.76
C ASN A 17 -2.04 -1.01 -2.89
N LEU A 18 -2.41 -1.67 -1.78
CA LEU A 18 -1.46 -2.39 -0.94
C LEU A 18 -0.81 -3.57 -1.67
N GLN A 19 -1.57 -4.29 -2.52
CA GLN A 19 -0.99 -5.34 -3.37
C GLN A 19 -0.03 -4.79 -4.41
N THR A 20 -0.30 -3.61 -4.95
CA THR A 20 0.60 -2.92 -5.88
C THR A 20 1.91 -2.55 -5.20
N LEU A 21 1.86 -2.01 -3.97
CA LEU A 21 3.06 -1.76 -3.15
C LEU A 21 3.87 -3.03 -2.94
N LYS A 22 3.19 -4.11 -2.52
CA LYS A 22 3.84 -5.40 -2.27
C LYS A 22 4.53 -5.95 -3.52
N SER A 23 3.85 -5.89 -4.66
CA SER A 23 4.37 -6.39 -5.93
C SER A 23 5.57 -5.57 -6.39
N THR A 24 5.49 -4.25 -6.30
CA THR A 24 6.61 -3.35 -6.64
C THR A 24 7.84 -3.64 -5.76
N LEU A 25 7.64 -3.83 -4.46
CA LEU A 25 8.71 -4.20 -3.55
C LEU A 25 9.35 -5.54 -3.95
N LEU A 26 8.55 -6.56 -4.22
CA LEU A 26 9.05 -7.86 -4.67
C LEU A 26 9.81 -7.77 -6.00
N GLU A 27 9.31 -7.00 -6.97
CA GLU A 27 10.00 -6.76 -8.23
C GLU A 27 11.36 -6.08 -8.00
N SER A 28 11.44 -5.13 -7.06
CA SER A 28 12.72 -4.53 -6.68
C SER A 28 13.69 -5.54 -6.06
N ILE A 29 13.18 -6.46 -5.25
CA ILE A 29 13.99 -7.52 -4.64
C ILE A 29 14.51 -8.49 -5.70
N ASP A 30 13.67 -8.85 -6.67
CA ASP A 30 14.04 -9.70 -7.80
C ASP A 30 15.10 -9.06 -8.71
N LEU A 31 15.13 -7.72 -8.78
CA LEU A 31 16.18 -6.95 -9.45
C LEU A 31 17.50 -6.87 -8.65
N GLY A 32 17.54 -7.46 -7.45
CA GLY A 32 18.72 -7.50 -6.58
C GLY A 32 18.83 -6.31 -5.63
N TYR A 33 17.76 -5.53 -5.44
CA TYR A 33 17.71 -4.51 -4.39
C TYR A 33 17.30 -5.12 -3.06
N GLU A 34 17.81 -4.57 -1.96
CA GLU A 34 17.39 -5.00 -0.62
C GLU A 34 15.97 -4.51 -0.31
N ASP A 35 15.24 -5.27 0.52
CA ASP A 35 14.00 -4.79 1.12
C ASP A 35 14.36 -3.58 1.98
N ILE A 36 13.74 -2.44 1.68
CA ILE A 36 14.03 -1.19 2.36
C ILE A 36 13.61 -1.39 3.82
N GLU A 37 14.57 -1.34 4.73
CA GLU A 37 14.38 -1.57 6.17
C GLU A 37 14.14 -3.03 6.61
N ASP A 38 14.36 -4.05 5.76
CA ASP A 38 14.18 -5.49 6.08
C ASP A 38 12.77 -5.90 6.60
N GLU A 39 11.83 -4.96 6.65
CA GLU A 39 10.53 -5.13 7.30
C GLU A 39 9.33 -4.62 6.49
N LEU A 40 9.55 -3.90 5.36
CA LEU A 40 8.43 -3.35 4.59
C LEU A 40 7.54 -4.43 4.00
N TYR A 41 8.10 -5.56 3.53
CA TYR A 41 7.28 -6.67 3.05
C TYR A 41 6.30 -7.15 4.13
N ASN A 42 6.80 -7.35 5.35
CA ASN A 42 5.99 -7.82 6.48
C ASN A 42 4.94 -6.79 6.87
N LYS A 43 5.31 -5.50 6.87
CA LYS A 43 4.40 -4.40 7.19
C LYS A 43 3.27 -4.27 6.16
N ILE A 44 3.57 -4.36 4.87
CA ILE A 44 2.53 -4.34 3.81
C ILE A 44 1.63 -5.57 3.94
N GLN A 45 2.20 -6.74 4.27
CA GLN A 45 1.43 -7.96 4.51
C GLN A 45 0.49 -7.83 5.72
N GLU A 46 0.96 -7.29 6.84
CA GLU A 46 0.14 -7.02 8.01
C GLU A 46 -1.00 -6.04 7.68
N MET A 47 -0.70 -4.96 6.95
CA MET A 47 -1.72 -4.00 6.52
C MET A 47 -2.77 -4.62 5.61
N LEU A 48 -2.40 -5.53 4.71
CA LEU A 48 -3.34 -6.28 3.87
C LEU A 48 -4.29 -7.13 4.72
N ASP A 49 -3.77 -7.77 5.76
CA ASP A 49 -4.58 -8.65 6.62
C ASP A 49 -5.50 -7.84 7.54
N ILE A 50 -5.02 -6.73 8.11
CA ILE A 50 -5.85 -5.79 8.86
C ILE A 50 -6.96 -5.22 7.98
N THR A 51 -6.64 -4.77 6.76
CA THR A 51 -7.61 -4.08 5.88
C THR A 51 -8.80 -4.97 5.52
N LYS A 52 -8.63 -6.29 5.43
CA LYS A 52 -9.72 -7.24 5.16
C LYS A 52 -10.75 -7.29 6.29
N GLU A 53 -10.30 -7.09 7.52
CA GLU A 53 -11.11 -7.20 8.74
C GLU A 53 -11.72 -5.85 9.17
N ILE A 54 -11.23 -4.72 8.65
CA ILE A 54 -11.79 -3.39 8.93
C ILE A 54 -13.26 -3.34 8.50
N ASP A 55 -14.09 -2.74 9.36
CA ASP A 55 -15.54 -2.55 9.18
C ASP A 55 -15.98 -1.07 9.24
N ASN A 56 -15.03 -0.14 9.42
CA ASN A 56 -15.31 1.28 9.57
C ASN A 56 -14.34 2.18 8.77
N MET A 57 -14.82 3.38 8.41
CA MET A 57 -14.10 4.31 7.54
C MET A 57 -12.87 4.96 8.20
N GLU A 58 -12.89 5.14 9.52
CA GLU A 58 -11.81 5.78 10.26
C GLU A 58 -10.53 4.93 10.20
N GLU A 59 -10.66 3.63 10.40
CA GLU A 59 -9.55 2.69 10.27
C GLU A 59 -9.06 2.59 8.81
N LEU A 60 -9.94 2.61 7.81
CA LEU A 60 -9.53 2.66 6.40
C LEU A 60 -8.70 3.91 6.08
N TYR A 61 -9.07 5.07 6.64
CA TYR A 61 -8.31 6.30 6.47
C TYR A 61 -6.91 6.18 7.09
N ALA A 62 -6.79 5.55 8.27
CA ALA A 62 -5.51 5.27 8.89
C ALA A 62 -4.63 4.35 8.03
N ILE A 63 -5.21 3.33 7.38
CA ILE A 63 -4.48 2.48 6.41
C ILE A 63 -3.98 3.30 5.22
N VAL A 64 -4.79 4.20 4.66
CA VAL A 64 -4.37 5.04 3.53
C VAL A 64 -3.20 5.95 3.89
N LEU A 65 -3.22 6.57 5.08
CA LEU A 65 -2.09 7.39 5.54
C LEU A 65 -0.80 6.59 5.67
N GLN A 66 -0.89 5.37 6.23
CA GLN A 66 0.26 4.48 6.33
C GLN A 66 0.75 4.01 4.96
N GLY A 67 -0.16 3.67 4.06
CA GLY A 67 0.15 3.23 2.70
C GLY A 67 0.85 4.31 1.88
N LYS A 68 0.39 5.56 1.97
CA LYS A 68 1.06 6.72 1.35
C LYS A 68 2.47 6.95 1.88
N ASN A 69 2.71 6.71 3.17
CA ASN A 69 4.06 6.81 3.74
C ASN A 69 4.98 5.74 3.14
N ILE A 70 4.50 4.50 3.07
CA ILE A 70 5.25 3.38 2.46
C ILE A 70 5.53 3.65 0.98
N GLU A 71 4.52 4.10 0.22
CA GLU A 71 4.67 4.48 -1.18
C GLU A 71 5.76 5.53 -1.35
N SER A 72 5.72 6.61 -0.57
CA SER A 72 6.72 7.68 -0.64
C SER A 72 8.13 7.18 -0.34
N ASN A 73 8.29 6.28 0.63
CA ASN A 73 9.59 5.70 0.98
C ASN A 73 10.11 4.78 -0.13
N LEU A 74 9.23 3.93 -0.68
CA LEU A 74 9.54 3.01 -1.77
C LEU A 74 9.89 3.78 -3.05
N ASP A 75 9.11 4.79 -3.43
CA ASP A 75 9.36 5.63 -4.59
C ASP A 75 10.68 6.42 -4.46
N THR A 76 10.95 6.97 -3.26
CA THR A 76 12.23 7.65 -2.97
C THR A 76 13.42 6.70 -3.14
N TYR A 77 13.30 5.48 -2.61
CA TYR A 77 14.35 4.48 -2.73
C TYR A 77 14.56 4.04 -4.18
N LEU A 78 13.50 3.67 -4.89
CA LEU A 78 13.57 3.25 -6.28
C LEU A 78 14.16 4.36 -7.16
N SER A 79 13.74 5.60 -6.93
CA SER A 79 14.30 6.78 -7.59
C SER A 79 15.81 6.91 -7.33
N SER A 80 16.28 6.63 -6.11
CA SER A 80 17.72 6.61 -5.78
C SER A 80 18.51 5.55 -6.56
N LYS A 81 17.83 4.50 -7.05
CA LYS A 81 18.39 3.43 -7.88
C LYS A 81 18.20 3.67 -9.39
N GLY A 82 17.59 4.80 -9.77
CA GLY A 82 17.30 5.13 -11.17
C GLY A 82 16.06 4.44 -11.73
N ILE A 83 15.22 3.85 -10.87
CA ILE A 83 13.92 3.26 -11.24
C ILE A 83 12.87 4.33 -10.95
N SER A 84 12.29 4.91 -12.00
CA SER A 84 11.28 5.94 -11.86
C SER A 84 9.86 5.37 -11.86
N ASN A 85 9.04 5.95 -10.99
CA ASN A 85 7.58 5.94 -10.92
C ASN A 85 6.93 4.74 -10.24
N LEU A 86 6.66 4.93 -8.95
CA LEU A 86 5.47 4.36 -8.33
C LEU A 86 4.44 5.49 -8.14
N GLU A 87 3.36 5.47 -8.91
CA GLU A 87 2.23 6.39 -8.72
C GLU A 87 0.97 5.56 -8.45
N ILE A 88 0.63 5.42 -7.17
CA ILE A 88 -0.57 4.73 -6.72
C ILE A 88 -1.67 5.76 -6.51
N LEU A 89 -2.80 5.55 -7.19
CA LEU A 89 -4.00 6.36 -7.00
C LEU A 89 -4.73 5.93 -5.72
N TRP A 90 -4.29 6.47 -4.59
CA TRP A 90 -5.03 6.32 -3.35
C TRP A 90 -6.42 6.91 -3.47
N THR A 91 -7.43 6.08 -3.19
CA THR A 91 -8.80 6.56 -3.08
C THR A 91 -8.88 7.61 -1.98
N GLU A 92 -9.55 8.73 -2.26
CA GLU A 92 -9.89 9.71 -1.22
C GLU A 92 -10.85 9.03 -0.23
N VAL A 93 -10.42 8.84 1.02
CA VAL A 93 -11.23 8.24 2.10
C VAL A 93 -11.82 9.33 2.95
#